data_AF-A0A7C5E4V9-F1
#
_entry.id   AF-A0A7C5E4V9-F1
#
_cell.length_a   1.000
_cell.length_b   1.000
_cell.length_c   1.000
_cell.angle_alpha   90.00
_cell.angle_beta   90.00
_cell.angle_gamma   90.00
#
_symmetry.space_group_name_H-M   'P 1'
#
loop_
_entity.id
_entity.type
_entity.pdbx_description
1 polymer ?
#
loop_
_entity_poly.entity_id
_entity_poly.type
_entity_poly.pdbx_seq_one_letter_code
_entity_poly.pdbx_strand_id
1 'polypeptide(L)' 'EMNIPLCVFKKHTDRRKKYFLDLRKTNQLQLQEIGLGKNKILNVGKCTCSDEMFLSYRRDGKNNARMLSFIGLSF' A
#
# COMPACT_ATOMS: atom_id res chain seq x y z
N GLU A 1 0.64 9.29 -19.82
CA GLU A 1 0.86 9.80 -18.44
C GLU A 1 0.06 8.97 -17.47
N MET A 2 0.61 8.62 -16.31
CA MET A 2 -0.10 7.78 -15.33
C MET A 2 -0.95 8.69 -14.45
N ASN A 3 -2.27 8.69 -14.66
CA ASN A 3 -3.20 9.53 -13.93
C ASN A 3 -3.52 8.88 -12.58
N ILE A 4 -2.94 9.39 -11.48
CA ILE A 4 -3.24 8.88 -10.14
C ILE A 4 -4.60 9.46 -9.70
N PRO A 5 -5.64 8.63 -9.49
CA PRO A 5 -6.98 9.14 -9.22
C PRO A 5 -7.05 9.87 -7.87
N LEU A 6 -7.70 11.04 -7.83
CA LEU A 6 -7.79 11.85 -6.60
C LEU A 6 -8.43 11.10 -5.41
N CYS A 7 -9.23 10.06 -5.66
CA CYS A 7 -9.88 9.26 -4.64
C CYS A 7 -8.91 8.48 -3.73
N VAL A 8 -7.63 8.33 -4.10
CA VAL A 8 -6.62 7.67 -3.26
C VAL A 8 -6.01 8.62 -2.21
N PHE A 9 -6.33 9.91 -2.29
CA PHE A 9 -5.85 10.93 -1.35
C PHE A 9 -6.96 11.32 -0.37
N LYS A 10 -6.62 11.33 0.91
CA LYS A 10 -7.44 11.94 1.97
C LYS A 10 -6.67 13.11 2.58
N LYS A 11 -7.30 14.27 2.79
CA LYS A 11 -6.64 15.41 3.45
C LYS A 11 -6.16 15.00 4.85
N HIS A 12 -4.96 15.43 5.21
CA HIS A 12 -4.46 15.26 6.57
C HIS A 12 -5.25 16.17 7.51
N THR A 13 -5.69 15.64 8.64
CA THR A 13 -6.53 16.36 9.62
C THR A 13 -5.77 17.54 10.23
N ASP A 14 -4.52 17.32 10.64
CA ASP A 14 -3.79 18.31 11.46
C ASP A 14 -2.71 19.10 10.70
N ARG A 15 -2.41 18.74 9.44
CA ARG A 15 -1.28 19.30 8.68
C ARG A 15 -1.75 19.91 7.36
N ARG A 16 -1.62 21.24 7.25
CA ARG A 16 -1.94 21.96 6.02
C ARG A 16 -1.11 21.44 4.84
N LYS A 17 -1.76 21.32 3.67
CA LYS A 17 -1.15 20.85 2.42
C LYS A 17 -0.51 19.44 2.51
N LYS A 18 -0.93 18.61 3.46
CA LYS A 18 -0.53 17.20 3.56
C LYS A 18 -1.74 16.30 3.34
N TYR A 19 -1.48 15.10 2.86
CA TYR A 19 -2.48 14.10 2.51
C TYR A 19 -2.05 12.73 3.00
N PHE A 20 -3.01 11.92 3.43
CA PHE A 20 -2.88 10.48 3.51
C PHE A 20 -3.08 9.88 2.13
N LEU A 21 -2.19 8.96 1.76
CA LEU A 21 -2.22 8.24 0.49
C LEU A 21 -2.55 6.77 0.76
N ASP A 22 -3.60 6.26 0.11
CA ASP A 22 -3.89 4.83 0.10
C ASP A 22 -3.09 4.12 -1.00
N LEU A 23 -1.86 3.74 -0.67
CA LEU A 23 -0.97 3.01 -1.59
C LEU A 23 -1.56 1.69 -2.09
N ARG A 24 -2.39 1.02 -1.28
CA ARG A 24 -2.99 -0.27 -1.68
C ARG A 24 -4.07 -0.04 -2.72
N LYS A 25 -4.91 0.98 -2.52
CA LYS A 25 -5.93 1.35 -3.50
C LYS A 25 -5.29 1.84 -4.81
N THR A 26 -4.20 2.59 -4.74
CA THR A 26 -3.45 3.01 -5.94
C THR A 26 -2.99 1.82 -6.77
N ASN A 27 -2.31 0.85 -6.16
CA ASN A 27 -1.86 -0.36 -6.86
C ASN A 27 -3.04 -1.18 -7.40
N GLN A 28 -4.13 -1.29 -6.64
CA GLN A 28 -5.34 -1.97 -7.11
C GLN A 28 -5.90 -1.32 -8.38
N LEU A 29 -5.99 0.01 -8.42
CA LEU A 29 -6.51 0.75 -9.58
C LEU A 29 -5.60 0.58 -10.80
N GLN A 30 -4.27 0.63 -10.61
CA GLN A 30 -3.31 0.38 -11.68
C GLN A 30 -3.42 -1.04 -12.24
N LEU A 31 -3.58 -2.05 -11.39
CA LEU A 31 -3.80 -3.43 -11.82
C LEU A 31 -5.12 -3.59 -12.59
N GLN A 32 -6.16 -2.88 -12.17
CA GLN A 32 -7.46 -2.89 -12.86
C GLN A 32 -7.39 -2.19 -14.22
N GLU A 33 -6.62 -1.10 -14.33
CA GLU A 33 -6.40 -0.36 -15.58
C GLU A 33 -5.75 -1.23 -16.66
N ILE A 34 -4.85 -2.14 -16.28
CA ILE A 34 -4.23 -3.12 -17.19
C ILE A 34 -5.10 -4.37 -17.45
N GLY A 35 -6.35 -4.38 -16.97
CA GLY A 35 -7.33 -5.43 -17.26
C GLY A 35 -7.50 -6.51 -16.18
N LEU A 36 -6.84 -6.40 -15.01
CA LEU A 36 -7.01 -7.39 -13.95
C LEU A 36 -8.37 -7.21 -13.25
N GLY A 37 -9.22 -8.24 -13.32
CA GLY A 37 -10.52 -8.24 -12.64
C GLY A 37 -10.40 -8.04 -11.13
N LYS A 38 -11.28 -7.21 -10.55
CA LYS A 38 -11.29 -6.93 -9.09
C LYS A 38 -11.35 -8.21 -8.24
N ASN A 39 -12.05 -9.23 -8.72
CA ASN A 39 -12.19 -10.55 -8.08
C ASN A 39 -10.91 -11.40 -8.10
N LYS A 40 -9.88 -10.98 -8.83
CA LYS A 40 -8.54 -11.60 -8.87
C LYS A 40 -7.52 -10.87 -8.01
N ILE A 41 -7.93 -9.82 -7.30
CA ILE A 41 -7.05 -9.01 -6.44
C ILE A 41 -7.47 -9.21 -4.99
N LEU A 42 -6.60 -9.86 -4.21
CA LEU A 42 -6.76 -9.99 -2.77
C LEU A 42 -5.88 -8.97 -2.04
N ASN A 43 -6.46 -8.25 -1.08
CA ASN A 43 -5.73 -7.36 -0.20
C ASN A 43 -5.69 -7.96 1.21
N VAL A 44 -4.49 -8.10 1.78
CA VAL A 44 -4.26 -8.65 3.12
C VAL A 44 -4.86 -7.75 4.23
N GLY A 45 -5.14 -6.47 3.94
CA GLY A 45 -5.85 -5.56 4.85
C GLY A 45 -5.00 -5.00 6.00
N LYS A 46 -3.86 -5.61 6.33
CA LYS A 46 -2.98 -5.17 7.42
C LYS A 46 -2.11 -3.96 7.06
N CYS A 47 -1.89 -3.08 8.05
CA CYS A 47 -1.05 -1.88 7.94
C CYS A 47 0.25 -2.11 8.72
N THR A 48 1.40 -2.05 8.04
CA THR A 48 2.70 -2.29 8.70
C THR A 48 2.99 -1.29 9.83
N CYS A 49 2.51 -0.05 9.72
CA CYS A 49 2.73 0.98 10.73
C CYS A 49 1.87 0.82 11.99
N SER A 50 0.70 0.21 11.88
CA SER A 50 -0.30 0.14 12.97
C SER A 50 -0.32 -1.22 13.67
N ASP A 51 0.25 -2.24 13.04
CA ASP A 51 0.33 -3.60 13.57
C ASP A 51 1.77 -3.89 14.01
N GLU A 52 1.94 -4.31 15.26
CA GLU A 52 3.24 -4.56 15.89
C GLU A 52 3.90 -5.86 15.39
N MET A 53 3.14 -6.77 14.76
CA MET A 53 3.70 -7.98 14.15
C MET A 53 4.57 -7.67 12.91
N PHE A 54 4.51 -6.44 12.38
CA PHE A 54 5.18 -6.04 11.16
C PHE A 54 6.25 -5.00 11.44
N LEU A 55 7.39 -5.08 10.74
CA LEU A 55 8.39 -4.01 10.69
C LEU A 55 7.84 -2.81 9.91
N SER A 56 8.08 -1.58 10.38
CA SER A 56 7.63 -0.36 9.69
C SER A 56 8.66 0.75 9.74
N TYR A 57 9.22 1.08 8.57
CA TYR A 57 10.13 2.22 8.44
C TYR A 57 9.52 3.55 8.92
N ARG A 58 8.20 3.73 8.75
CA ARG A 58 7.51 4.96 9.18
C ARG A 58 7.48 5.11 10.71
N ARG A 59 7.33 3.99 11.43
CA ARG A 59 7.23 3.95 12.89
C ARG A 59 8.60 3.80 13.55
N ASP A 60 9.42 2.91 13.02
CA ASP A 60 10.66 2.42 13.65
C ASP A 60 11.92 3.21 13.19
N GLY A 61 11.76 4.15 12.26
CA GLY A 61 12.83 5.04 11.81
C GLY A 61 13.95 4.30 11.05
N LYS A 62 15.21 4.58 11.40
CA LYS A 62 16.41 4.07 10.70
C LYS A 62 16.71 2.58 10.96
N ASN A 63 15.74 1.80 11.40
CA ASN A 63 15.90 0.34 11.45
C ASN A 63 16.04 -0.21 10.01
N ASN A 64 17.13 -0.94 9.75
CA ASN A 64 17.45 -1.50 8.43
C ASN A 64 16.82 -2.86 8.18
N ALA A 65 16.13 -3.45 9.17
CA ALA A 65 15.43 -4.72 9.00
C ALA A 65 14.28 -4.60 7.99
N ARG A 66 14.06 -5.67 7.21
CA ARG A 66 13.00 -5.75 6.18
C ARG A 66 12.31 -7.10 6.27
N MET A 67 11.01 -7.10 5.99
CA MET A 67 10.25 -8.32 5.78
C MET A 67 10.38 -8.74 4.31
N LEU A 68 10.28 -10.04 4.06
CA LEU A 68 10.35 -10.61 2.72
C LEU A 68 8.98 -11.15 2.31
N SER A 69 8.55 -10.81 1.09
CA SER A 69 7.45 -11.50 0.40
C SER A 69 8.05 -12.40 -0.65
N PHE A 70 7.64 -13.67 -0.70
CA PHE A 70 8.15 -14.64 -1.66
C PHE A 70 6.99 -15.36 -2.36
N ILE A 71 7.26 -15.84 -3.57
CA ILE A 71 6.37 -16.70 -4.34
C ILE A 71 7.24 -17.76 -5.02
N GLY A 72 6.75 -18.99 -5.11
CA GLY A 72 7.49 -20.10 -5.70
C GLY A 72 6.54 -21.12 -6.32
N LEU A 73 7.07 -21.87 -7.27
CA LEU A 73 6.44 -23.08 -7.78
C LEU A 73 7.16 -24.26 -7.14
N SER A 74 6.41 -25.19 -6.55
CA SER A 74 6.95 -26.49 -6.14
C SER A 74 6.52 -27.50 -7.18
N PHE A 75 7.49 -28.23 -7.73
CA PHE A 75 7.28 -29.30 -8.68
C PHE A 75 7.38 -30.65 -7.97
#